data_AF-A0A940EUX0-F1
#
_entry.id   AF-A0A940EUX0-F1
#
_cell.length_a   1.000
_cell.length_b   1.000
_cell.length_c   1.000
_cell.angle_alpha   90.00
_cell.angle_beta   90.00
_cell.angle_gamma   90.00
#
_symmetry.space_group_name_H-M   'P 1'
#
loop_
_entity.id
_entity.type
_entity.pdbx_description
1 polymer ?
#
loop_
_entity_poly.entity_id
_entity_poly.type
_entity_poly.pdbx_seq_one_letter_code
_entity_poly.pdbx_strand_id
1 'polypeptide(L)'
;MGQDGRSGYVLRNDTPRLFTDGFAVLALGGNRPATLLKVESLGGESTFEFLGAKLAAPDRELAQQQVLPGWPPKGIGADVFDAENVKVQPLKKTYNESGYEILMGYRLKSDVPAVRTGIRITYRIGAKTYRAVIPSAFALCAPGQPDTACADNAYEVAGDGTSRVER
;
A
#
# COMPACT_ATOMS: atom_id res chain seq x y z
N MET A 1 -0.07 -17.58 -13.51
CA MET A 1 0.28 -18.14 -12.18
C MET A 1 -0.53 -17.38 -11.16
N GLY A 2 -1.54 -18.02 -10.57
CA GLY A 2 -2.30 -17.42 -9.47
C GLY A 2 -1.52 -17.61 -8.19
N GLN A 3 -0.91 -16.55 -7.67
CA GLN A 3 -0.58 -16.52 -6.25
C GLN A 3 -1.92 -16.53 -5.51
N ASP A 4 -2.04 -17.42 -4.52
CA ASP A 4 -3.13 -17.38 -3.56
C ASP A 4 -3.08 -15.99 -2.90
N GLY A 5 -4.03 -15.12 -3.25
CA GLY A 5 -3.88 -13.66 -3.27
C GLY A 5 -3.73 -12.96 -1.92
N ARG A 6 -3.53 -13.70 -0.83
CA ARG A 6 -3.49 -13.17 0.53
C ARG A 6 -2.11 -12.60 0.84
N SER A 7 -1.93 -11.32 0.52
CA SER A 7 -0.72 -10.56 0.84
C SER A 7 -0.99 -9.63 2.02
N GLY A 8 -0.34 -9.88 3.15
CA GLY A 8 -0.43 -9.02 4.30
C GLY A 8 0.55 -9.35 5.41
N TYR A 9 0.71 -8.43 6.36
CA TYR A 9 1.66 -8.54 7.45
C TYR A 9 1.12 -7.95 8.76
N VAL A 10 1.82 -8.21 9.86
CA VAL A 10 1.45 -7.70 11.18
C VAL A 10 2.40 -6.57 11.58
N LEU A 11 1.82 -5.46 12.04
CA LEU A 11 2.53 -4.41 12.75
C LEU A 11 2.73 -4.85 14.20
N ARG A 12 3.99 -4.84 14.62
CA ARG A 12 4.38 -5.14 16.00
C ARG A 12 4.16 -3.92 16.90
N ASN A 13 4.12 -4.16 18.21
CA ASN A 13 3.91 -3.10 19.21
C ASN A 13 5.03 -2.06 19.26
N ASP A 14 6.21 -2.36 18.70
CA ASP A 14 7.33 -1.42 18.56
C ASP A 14 7.27 -0.59 17.26
N THR A 15 6.20 -0.73 16.47
CA THR A 15 5.96 0.11 15.29
C THR A 15 5.90 1.58 15.72
N PRO A 16 6.65 2.48 15.06
CA PRO A 16 6.60 3.90 15.35
C PRO A 16 5.17 4.46 15.24
N ARG A 17 4.79 5.38 16.14
CA ARG A 17 3.50 6.09 16.08
C ARG A 17 3.27 6.84 14.76
N LEU A 18 4.34 7.19 14.05
CA LEU A 18 4.31 7.80 12.73
C LEU A 18 5.19 6.96 11.82
N PHE A 19 4.63 6.38 10.77
CA PHE A 19 5.36 5.46 9.89
C PHE A 19 4.91 5.58 8.44
N THR A 20 5.73 5.03 7.56
CA THR A 20 5.43 4.82 6.14
C THR A 20 5.34 3.34 5.87
N ASP A 21 4.30 2.93 5.17
CA ASP A 21 4.13 1.58 4.64
C ASP A 21 4.48 1.56 3.14
N GLY A 22 5.45 0.74 2.77
CA GLY A 22 5.95 0.57 1.41
C GLY A 22 5.64 -0.79 0.79
N PHE A 23 4.63 -1.50 1.30
CA PHE A 23 4.36 -2.87 0.87
C PHE A 23 3.86 -3.01 -0.58
N ALA A 24 3.08 -2.04 -1.06
CA ALA A 24 2.36 -2.17 -2.33
C ALA A 24 3.16 -1.63 -3.51
N VAL A 25 3.28 -2.42 -4.57
CA VAL A 25 3.90 -2.00 -5.82
C VAL A 25 2.83 -1.81 -6.90
N LEU A 26 2.82 -0.63 -7.52
CA LEU A 26 1.98 -0.30 -8.66
C LEU A 26 2.66 -0.74 -9.97
N ALA A 27 2.12 -1.78 -10.58
CA ALA A 27 2.46 -2.18 -11.95
C ALA A 27 1.31 -1.78 -12.90
N LEU A 28 1.58 -0.84 -13.81
CA LEU A 28 0.60 -0.43 -14.81
C LEU A 28 0.62 -1.41 -15.99
N GLY A 29 -0.46 -2.17 -16.15
CA GLY A 29 -0.65 -3.01 -17.33
C GLY A 29 -0.95 -2.22 -18.60
N GLY A 30 -0.58 -2.76 -19.76
CA GLY A 30 -0.85 -2.17 -21.07
C GLY A 30 0.27 -1.25 -21.58
N ASN A 31 -0.05 -0.37 -22.53
CA ASN A 31 0.92 0.46 -23.26
C ASN A 31 0.62 1.98 -23.21
N ARG A 32 -0.33 2.39 -22.36
CA ARG A 32 -0.71 3.81 -22.22
C ARG A 32 -0.42 4.30 -20.80
N PRO A 33 0.07 5.55 -20.64
CA PRO A 33 0.25 6.14 -19.32
C PRO A 33 -1.08 6.31 -18.59
N ALA A 34 -1.01 6.27 -17.25
CA ALA A 34 -2.10 6.61 -16.37
C ALA A 34 -1.74 7.85 -15.54
N THR A 35 -2.71 8.70 -15.27
CA THR A 35 -2.59 9.77 -14.27
C THR A 35 -3.25 9.28 -12.99
N LEU A 36 -2.50 9.16 -11.90
CA LEU A 36 -3.08 8.89 -10.60
C LEU A 36 -3.79 10.16 -10.12
N LEU A 37 -5.03 10.02 -9.68
CA LEU A 37 -5.86 11.12 -9.22
C LEU A 37 -6.00 11.13 -7.71
N LYS A 38 -6.13 9.94 -7.10
CA LYS A 38 -6.31 9.78 -5.67
C LYS A 38 -5.81 8.42 -5.20
N VAL A 39 -5.18 8.37 -4.04
CA VAL A 39 -4.81 7.14 -3.33
C VAL A 39 -5.41 7.18 -1.94
N GLU A 40 -6.11 6.12 -1.55
CA GLU A 40 -6.82 6.03 -0.28
C GLU A 40 -6.45 4.74 0.46
N SER A 41 -6.29 4.82 1.77
CA SER A 41 -6.30 3.65 2.65
C SER A 41 -7.72 3.12 2.81
N LEU A 42 -7.87 1.80 2.84
CA LEU A 42 -9.13 1.14 3.16
C LEU A 42 -8.99 0.34 4.45
N GLY A 43 -9.89 0.57 5.40
CA GLY A 43 -9.92 -0.14 6.67
C GLY A 43 -8.95 0.43 7.71
N GLY A 44 -9.24 0.09 8.96
CA GLY A 44 -8.41 0.42 10.11
C GLY A 44 -8.47 1.88 10.54
N GLU A 45 -9.41 2.67 10.01
CA GLU A 45 -9.54 4.11 10.27
C GLU A 45 -9.88 4.43 11.73
N SER A 46 -10.33 3.46 12.52
CA SER A 46 -10.48 3.60 13.98
C SER A 46 -9.14 3.81 14.68
N THR A 47 -8.06 3.27 14.12
CA THR A 47 -6.74 3.17 14.75
C THR A 47 -5.69 3.94 13.97
N PHE A 48 -5.76 3.95 12.65
CA PHE A 48 -4.82 4.65 11.78
C PHE A 48 -5.43 5.94 11.23
N GLU A 49 -4.65 7.02 11.27
CA GLU A 49 -4.88 8.23 10.50
C GLU A 49 -4.03 8.15 9.24
N PHE A 50 -4.68 8.10 8.07
CA PHE A 50 -3.98 8.16 6.79
C PHE A 50 -3.55 9.60 6.47
N LEU A 51 -2.27 9.82 6.26
CA LEU A 51 -1.66 11.15 6.08
C LEU A 51 -1.42 11.52 4.61
N GLY A 52 -1.54 10.56 3.70
CA GLY A 52 -1.30 10.74 2.27
C GLY A 52 -0.43 9.64 1.68
N ALA A 53 -0.23 9.70 0.37
CA ALA A 53 0.56 8.74 -0.38
C ALA A 53 1.61 9.42 -1.26
N LYS A 54 2.73 8.75 -1.43
CA LYS A 54 3.82 9.09 -2.33
C LYS A 54 4.14 7.89 -3.21
N LEU A 55 4.82 8.13 -4.32
CA LEU A 55 5.36 7.10 -5.17
C LEU A 55 6.88 7.18 -5.17
N ALA A 56 7.54 6.04 -4.97
CA ALA A 56 8.94 5.89 -5.29
C ALA A 56 9.10 5.51 -6.77
N ALA A 57 10.12 6.05 -7.42
CA ALA A 57 10.46 5.71 -8.79
C ALA A 57 10.90 4.22 -8.92
N PRO A 58 10.77 3.62 -10.12
CA PRO A 58 10.96 2.17 -10.32
C PRO A 58 12.42 1.68 -10.28
N ASP A 59 13.37 2.59 -10.11
CA ASP A 59 14.80 2.32 -9.93
C ASP A 59 15.13 1.91 -8.48
N ARG A 60 14.18 2.07 -7.55
CA ARG A 60 14.33 1.57 -6.18
C ARG A 60 14.45 0.05 -6.16
N GLU A 61 15.53 -0.45 -5.57
CA GLU A 61 15.56 -1.85 -5.14
C GLU A 61 14.44 -2.06 -4.11
N LEU A 62 13.51 -2.96 -4.42
CA LEU A 62 12.42 -3.31 -3.52
C LEU A 62 13.03 -3.78 -2.19
N ALA A 63 12.92 -2.94 -1.18
CA ALA A 63 13.48 -3.22 0.12
C ALA A 63 12.65 -4.30 0.81
N GLN A 64 13.30 -5.18 1.56
CA GLN A 64 12.58 -6.14 2.44
C GLN A 64 11.82 -5.42 3.58
N GLN A 65 12.16 -4.16 3.85
CA GLN A 65 11.53 -3.36 4.90
C GLN A 65 10.22 -2.76 4.40
N GLN A 66 9.12 -3.32 4.90
CA GLN A 66 7.75 -2.91 4.59
C GLN A 66 7.33 -1.65 5.36
N VAL A 67 7.91 -1.44 6.55
CA VAL A 67 7.59 -0.34 7.46
C VAL A 67 8.84 0.52 7.69
N LEU A 68 8.72 1.81 7.43
CA LEU A 68 9.77 2.80 7.63
C LEU A 68 9.33 3.82 8.69
N PRO A 69 10.25 4.28 9.57
CA PRO A 69 9.91 5.28 10.58
C PRO A 69 9.66 6.66 9.95
N GLY A 70 8.60 7.32 10.40
CA GLY A 70 8.23 8.68 10.02
C GLY A 70 7.41 8.81 8.73
N TRP A 71 6.91 10.04 8.50
CA TRP A 71 6.26 10.48 7.26
C TRP A 71 6.54 11.97 7.03
N PRO A 72 6.93 12.40 5.81
CA PRO A 72 7.36 11.57 4.68
C PRO A 72 8.57 10.68 5.01
N PRO A 73 8.75 9.56 4.32
CA PRO A 73 9.90 8.68 4.55
C PRO A 73 11.20 9.39 4.15
N LYS A 74 12.28 9.09 4.87
CA LYS A 74 13.63 9.59 4.58
C LYS A 74 14.55 8.43 4.23
N GLY A 75 15.63 8.73 3.51
CA GLY A 75 16.62 7.71 3.14
C GLY A 75 16.10 6.69 2.12
N ILE A 76 15.03 7.04 1.38
CA ILE A 76 14.60 6.27 0.23
C ILE A 76 15.64 6.48 -0.86
N GLY A 77 16.35 5.42 -1.27
CA GLY A 77 17.37 5.46 -2.31
C GLY A 77 16.82 5.61 -3.73
N ALA A 78 15.75 6.38 -3.90
CA ALA A 78 15.07 6.63 -5.17
C ALA A 78 14.32 7.96 -5.10
N ASP A 79 13.97 8.51 -6.27
CA ASP A 79 13.13 9.70 -6.33
C ASP A 79 11.73 9.41 -5.77
N VAL A 80 11.26 10.29 -4.89
CA VAL A 80 9.94 10.18 -4.27
C VAL A 80 9.12 11.44 -4.59
N PHE A 81 7.92 11.23 -5.10
CA PHE A 81 7.01 12.31 -5.49
C PHE A 81 5.59 12.03 -4.97
N ASP A 82 4.74 13.06 -4.96
CA ASP A 82 3.35 12.90 -4.54
C ASP A 82 2.61 11.93 -5.46
N ALA A 83 1.81 11.04 -4.87
CA ALA A 83 1.06 10.05 -5.63
C ALA A 83 -0.17 10.63 -6.35
N GLU A 84 -0.59 11.85 -6.00
CA GLU A 84 -1.73 12.52 -6.61
C GLU A 84 -1.31 13.40 -7.79
N ASN A 85 -2.13 13.40 -8.85
CA ASN A 85 -1.92 14.14 -10.09
C ASN A 85 -0.63 13.82 -10.85
N VAL A 86 0.02 12.69 -10.54
CA VAL A 86 1.23 12.26 -11.23
C VAL A 86 0.93 11.30 -12.38
N LYS A 87 1.70 11.43 -13.46
CA LYS A 87 1.62 10.56 -14.64
C LYS A 87 2.63 9.42 -14.51
N VAL A 88 2.12 8.19 -14.41
CA VAL A 88 2.93 6.97 -14.39
C VAL A 88 2.93 6.32 -15.78
N GLN A 89 4.10 5.82 -16.18
CA GLN A 89 4.29 5.13 -17.45
C GLN A 89 4.22 3.62 -17.26
N PRO A 90 3.68 2.85 -18.23
CA PRO A 90 3.81 1.40 -18.23
C PRO A 90 5.30 1.03 -18.28
N LEU A 91 5.69 0.08 -17.45
CA LEU A 91 7.05 -0.44 -17.43
C LEU A 91 7.11 -1.70 -18.30
N LYS A 92 8.21 -1.88 -19.04
CA LYS A 92 8.41 -3.06 -19.89
C LYS A 92 8.73 -4.34 -19.10
N LYS A 93 9.13 -4.19 -17.84
CA LYS A 93 9.56 -5.27 -16.94
C LYS A 93 8.40 -5.75 -16.08
N THR A 94 8.55 -6.95 -15.51
CA THR A 94 7.52 -7.57 -14.67
C THR A 94 7.42 -6.92 -13.28
N TYR A 95 6.32 -7.16 -12.55
CA TYR A 95 6.07 -6.64 -11.19
C TYR A 95 7.23 -6.92 -10.21
N ASN A 96 7.94 -8.04 -10.39
CA ASN A 96 9.07 -8.43 -9.54
C ASN A 96 10.39 -7.74 -9.90
N GLU A 97 10.44 -7.01 -11.02
CA GLU A 97 11.69 -6.47 -11.58
C GLU A 97 11.71 -4.94 -11.65
N SER A 98 10.54 -4.29 -11.66
CA SER A 98 10.40 -2.84 -11.50
C SER A 98 8.92 -2.45 -11.38
N GLY A 99 8.62 -1.57 -10.44
CA GLY A 99 7.29 -0.96 -10.28
C GLY A 99 7.40 0.32 -9.47
N TYR A 100 6.37 1.16 -9.51
CA TYR A 100 6.33 2.31 -8.62
C TYR A 100 5.89 1.82 -7.24
N GLU A 101 6.73 1.95 -6.22
CA GLU A 101 6.33 1.60 -4.86
C GLU A 101 5.39 2.67 -4.31
N ILE A 102 4.24 2.25 -3.79
CA ILE A 102 3.27 3.13 -3.13
C ILE A 102 3.69 3.25 -1.68
N LEU A 103 4.07 4.45 -1.28
CA LEU A 103 4.46 4.80 0.08
C LEU A 103 3.28 5.47 0.77
N MET A 104 2.71 4.82 1.77
CA MET A 104 1.55 5.30 2.50
C MET A 104 1.92 5.78 3.89
N GLY A 105 1.60 7.04 4.20
CA GLY A 105 1.86 7.64 5.51
C GLY A 105 0.74 7.37 6.49
N TYR A 106 1.10 6.93 7.68
CA TYR A 106 0.14 6.67 8.76
C TYR A 106 0.60 7.28 10.08
N ARG A 107 -0.36 7.78 10.86
CA ARG A 107 -0.21 8.04 12.29
C ARG A 107 -1.11 7.09 13.09
N LEU A 108 -0.54 6.45 14.09
CA LEU A 108 -1.26 5.59 15.02
C LEU A 108 -1.99 6.44 16.08
N LYS A 109 -3.32 6.44 16.06
CA LYS A 109 -4.17 7.22 16.97
C LYS A 109 -4.44 6.52 18.30
N SER A 110 -4.45 5.20 18.31
CA SER A 110 -4.74 4.37 19.48
C SER A 110 -4.01 3.03 19.36
N ASP A 111 -3.95 2.26 20.45
CA ASP A 111 -3.37 0.90 20.45
C ASP A 111 -4.45 -0.19 20.32
N VAL A 112 -5.63 0.20 19.82
CA VAL A 112 -6.75 -0.71 19.61
C VAL A 112 -6.49 -1.53 18.34
N PRO A 113 -6.68 -2.86 18.37
CA PRO A 113 -6.52 -3.69 17.19
C PRO A 113 -7.32 -3.20 16.00
N ALA A 114 -6.69 -3.21 14.83
CA ALA A 114 -7.33 -2.77 13.60
C ALA A 114 -6.63 -3.37 12.38
N VAL A 115 -7.39 -3.49 11.30
CA VAL A 115 -6.92 -4.05 10.04
C VAL A 115 -7.12 -3.04 8.92
N ARG A 116 -6.04 -2.67 8.25
CA ARG A 116 -6.07 -2.02 6.94
C ARG A 116 -6.16 -3.13 5.90
N THR A 117 -7.13 -3.07 5.00
CA THR A 117 -7.48 -4.18 4.10
C THR A 117 -6.94 -3.98 2.69
N GLY A 118 -6.71 -2.75 2.27
CA GLY A 118 -6.18 -2.48 0.94
C GLY A 118 -5.98 -1.01 0.64
N ILE A 119 -5.69 -0.74 -0.62
CA ILE A 119 -5.43 0.59 -1.15
C ILE A 119 -6.40 0.82 -2.31
N ARG A 120 -7.19 1.89 -2.27
CA ARG A 120 -7.97 2.31 -3.43
C ARG A 120 -7.18 3.34 -4.23
N ILE A 121 -7.06 3.10 -5.53
CA ILE A 121 -6.43 4.02 -6.47
C ILE A 121 -7.49 4.48 -7.47
N THR A 122 -7.73 5.78 -7.52
CA THR A 122 -8.48 6.41 -8.60
C THR A 122 -7.48 6.95 -9.62
N TYR A 123 -7.62 6.57 -10.89
CA TYR A 123 -6.69 6.96 -11.94
C TYR A 123 -7.41 7.22 -13.26
N ARG A 124 -6.74 7.90 -14.20
CA ARG A 124 -7.27 8.26 -15.51
C ARG A 124 -6.35 7.78 -16.62
N ILE A 125 -6.93 7.21 -17.68
CA ILE A 125 -6.23 6.88 -18.93
C ILE A 125 -6.98 7.56 -20.08
N GLY A 126 -6.37 8.60 -20.67
CA GLY A 126 -7.04 9.47 -21.63
C GLY A 126 -8.20 10.23 -20.96
N ALA A 127 -9.42 10.09 -21.50
CA ALA A 127 -10.62 10.74 -20.95
C ALA A 127 -11.39 9.88 -19.93
N LYS A 128 -10.96 8.64 -19.66
CA LYS A 128 -11.69 7.70 -18.81
C LYS A 128 -11.04 7.60 -17.43
N THR A 129 -11.85 7.74 -16.39
CA THR A 129 -11.47 7.51 -15.00
C THR A 129 -11.81 6.07 -14.60
N TYR A 130 -10.97 5.48 -13.77
CA TYR A 130 -11.08 4.11 -13.29
C TYR A 130 -10.79 4.10 -11.80
N ARG A 131 -11.26 3.05 -11.12
CA ARG A 131 -10.86 2.73 -9.75
C ARG A 131 -10.32 1.32 -9.68
N ALA A 132 -9.24 1.15 -8.95
CA ALA A 132 -8.72 -0.17 -8.63
C ALA A 132 -8.54 -0.29 -7.11
N VAL A 133 -8.77 -1.48 -6.60
CA VAL A 133 -8.38 -1.84 -5.23
C VAL A 133 -7.21 -2.80 -5.31
N ILE A 134 -6.10 -2.45 -4.65
CA ILE A 134 -4.95 -3.32 -4.44
C ILE A 134 -5.11 -3.93 -3.05
N PRO A 135 -5.35 -5.25 -2.95
CA PRO A 135 -5.33 -5.95 -1.67
C PRO A 135 -3.93 -5.89 -1.08
N SER A 136 -3.85 -5.39 0.13
CA SER A 136 -2.60 -5.21 0.85
C SER A 136 -3.00 -5.06 2.30
N ALA A 137 -3.00 -6.16 3.03
CA ALA A 137 -3.48 -6.14 4.40
C ALA A 137 -2.35 -5.83 5.36
N PHE A 138 -2.60 -5.02 6.38
CA PHE A 138 -1.82 -5.12 7.60
C PHE A 138 -2.71 -4.96 8.82
N ALA A 139 -2.30 -5.57 9.93
CA ALA A 139 -2.99 -5.48 11.20
C ALA A 139 -2.08 -4.97 12.30
N LEU A 140 -2.60 -4.12 13.18
CA LEU A 140 -2.01 -3.86 14.48
C LEU A 140 -2.66 -4.77 15.51
N CYS A 141 -1.82 -5.46 16.29
CA CYS A 141 -2.29 -6.38 17.32
C CYS A 141 -2.45 -5.70 18.67
N ALA A 142 -3.24 -6.30 19.55
CA ALA A 142 -3.30 -5.83 20.92
C ALA A 142 -1.94 -6.06 21.62
N PRO A 143 -1.56 -5.19 22.58
CA PRO A 143 -0.42 -5.45 23.43
C PRO A 143 -0.50 -6.84 24.08
N GLY A 144 0.54 -7.65 23.93
CA GLY A 144 0.61 -9.01 24.50
C GLY A 144 -0.14 -10.11 23.74
N GLN A 145 -0.81 -9.79 22.63
CA GLN A 145 -1.42 -10.80 21.75
C GLN A 145 -0.35 -11.41 20.82
N PRO A 146 -0.34 -12.73 20.58
CA PRO A 146 0.55 -13.35 19.59
C PRO A 146 0.25 -12.85 18.16
N ASP A 147 1.30 -12.61 17.38
CA ASP A 147 1.20 -12.16 15.98
C ASP A 147 0.30 -13.08 15.14
N THR A 148 0.31 -14.40 15.39
CA THR A 148 -0.50 -15.39 14.64
C THR A 148 -2.00 -15.15 14.80
N ALA A 149 -2.47 -14.95 16.03
CA ALA A 149 -3.90 -14.73 16.32
C ALA A 149 -4.42 -13.42 15.69
N CYS A 150 -3.53 -12.48 15.41
CA CYS A 150 -3.84 -11.20 14.81
C CYS A 150 -3.75 -11.27 13.27
N ALA A 151 -2.78 -12.03 12.74
CA ALA A 151 -2.63 -12.28 11.32
C ALA A 151 -3.86 -13.02 10.75
N ASP A 152 -4.38 -14.03 11.45
CA ASP A 152 -5.57 -14.78 11.00
C ASP A 152 -6.78 -13.86 10.80
N ASN A 153 -7.04 -12.95 11.75
CA ASN A 153 -8.08 -11.93 11.62
C ASN A 153 -7.83 -10.96 10.45
N ALA A 154 -6.57 -10.58 10.23
CA ALA A 154 -6.21 -9.70 9.12
C ALA A 154 -6.53 -10.34 7.76
N TYR A 155 -6.21 -11.62 7.60
CA TYR A 155 -6.44 -12.37 6.37
C TYR A 155 -7.91 -12.67 6.12
N GLU A 156 -8.70 -12.95 7.17
CA GLU A 156 -10.14 -13.13 7.04
C GLU A 156 -10.83 -11.86 6.54
N VAL A 157 -10.43 -10.70 7.07
CA VAL A 157 -11.04 -9.41 6.69
C VAL A 157 -10.57 -8.93 5.31
N ALA A 158 -9.36 -9.27 4.89
CA ALA A 158 -8.80 -8.85 3.60
C ALA A 158 -9.43 -9.53 2.37
N GLY A 159 -10.10 -10.68 2.55
CA GLY A 159 -10.74 -11.42 1.46
C GLY A 159 -9.78 -12.14 0.51
N ASP A 160 -10.27 -12.57 -0.66
CA ASP A 160 -9.56 -13.46 -1.61
C ASP A 160 -8.33 -12.84 -2.31
N GLY A 161 -8.01 -11.57 -2.04
CA GLY A 161 -6.80 -10.94 -2.56
C GLY A 161 -6.84 -10.63 -4.06
N THR A 162 -8.01 -10.68 -4.71
CA THR A 162 -8.11 -10.30 -6.13
C THR A 162 -8.22 -8.79 -6.29
N SER A 163 -7.29 -8.20 -7.05
CA SER A 163 -7.42 -6.80 -7.49
C SER A 163 -8.62 -6.68 -8.43
N ARG A 164 -9.50 -5.71 -8.16
CA ARG A 164 -10.70 -5.46 -8.97
C ARG A 164 -10.63 -4.07 -9.58
N VAL A 165 -10.93 -3.98 -10.87
CA VAL A 165 -11.02 -2.72 -11.60
C VAL A 165 -12.49 -2.41 -11.83
N GLU A 166 -12.92 -1.27 -11.30
CA GLU A 166 -14.24 -0.70 -11.47
C GLU A 166 -14.18 0.44 -12.51
N ARG A 167 -15.23 0.54 -13.32
CA ARG A 167 -15.40 1.60 -14.32
C ARG A 167 -16.37 2.66 -13.84
#